data_AF-A0A7M3MIR6-F1
#
_entry.id   AF-A0A7M3MIR6-F1
#
_cell.length_a   1.000
_cell.length_b   1.000
_cell.length_c   1.000
_cell.angle_alpha   90.00
_cell.angle_beta   90.00
_cell.angle_gamma   90.00
#
_symmetry.space_group_name_H-M   'P 1'
#
loop_
_entity.id
_entity.type
_entity.pdbx_description
1 polymer ?
#
loop_
_entity_poly.entity_id
_entity_poly.type
_entity_poly.pdbx_seq_one_letter_code
_entity_poly.pdbx_strand_id
1 'polypeptide(L)'
;MANQDFPGVCFAGCQDKECNITPMDTDIAHERVKKLPEGYTKTLVKSLAYAFPDKLSDESDAYMVFDAMKAVITNVLKNGDVIELEGLGEFRTDPANGRKHVVFTPTRALEDAVNE
;
A
#
# COMPACT_ATOMS: atom_id res chain seq x y z
N MET A 1 13.59 -0.84 1.37
CA MET A 1 12.56 -1.05 2.38
C MET A 1 11.59 -2.06 1.83
N ALA A 2 11.73 -3.27 2.33
CA ALA A 2 11.03 -4.45 1.86
C ALA A 2 9.51 -4.24 1.76
N ASN A 3 8.99 -4.22 0.53
CA ASN A 3 7.61 -4.57 0.26
C ASN A 3 7.29 -5.91 0.95
N GLN A 4 6.13 -6.04 1.61
CA GLN A 4 5.75 -7.29 2.29
C GLN A 4 5.72 -8.48 1.33
N ASP A 5 5.41 -8.22 0.06
CA ASP A 5 5.36 -9.24 -0.97
C ASP A 5 6.76 -9.61 -1.49
N PHE A 6 7.76 -8.73 -1.33
CA PHE A 6 9.14 -8.96 -1.82
C PHE A 6 10.19 -8.26 -0.95
N PRO A 7 10.83 -8.99 -0.01
CA PRO A 7 11.94 -8.49 0.78
C PRO A 7 13.12 -8.09 -0.12
N GLY A 8 13.40 -6.79 -0.22
CA GLY A 8 14.58 -6.27 -0.95
C GLY A 8 14.31 -5.15 -1.95
N VAL A 9 13.06 -4.94 -2.38
CA VAL A 9 12.74 -3.86 -3.33
C VAL A 9 12.17 -2.65 -2.63
N CYS A 10 12.71 -1.49 -2.99
CA CYS A 10 12.36 -0.19 -2.46
C CYS A 10 11.26 0.46 -3.32
N PHE A 11 10.05 0.66 -2.77
CA PHE A 11 8.93 1.29 -3.49
C PHE A 11 8.57 2.69 -2.98
N ALA A 12 9.09 3.08 -1.82
CA ALA A 12 8.92 4.42 -1.26
C ALA A 12 10.24 4.81 -0.61
N GLY A 13 11.00 5.65 -1.32
CA GLY A 13 12.18 6.38 -0.84
C GLY A 13 12.92 5.78 0.34
N CYS A 14 13.63 4.69 0.12
CA CYS A 14 14.39 4.04 1.18
C CYS A 14 15.54 4.93 1.52
N GLN A 15 15.48 5.54 2.69
CA GLN A 15 16.64 6.17 3.30
C GLN A 15 17.62 5.07 3.69
N ASP A 16 18.78 5.09 3.06
CA ASP A 16 19.94 4.40 3.60
C ASP A 16 20.36 5.04 4.94
N LYS A 17 21.41 4.52 5.58
CA LYS A 17 21.95 5.09 6.83
C LYS A 17 22.46 6.53 6.68
N GLU A 18 22.53 7.02 5.45
CA GLU A 18 23.01 8.34 5.05
C GLU A 18 21.88 9.27 4.57
N CYS A 19 20.60 8.88 4.80
CA CYS A 19 19.41 9.64 4.42
C CYS A 19 19.20 9.83 2.90
N ASN A 20 19.90 9.08 2.04
CA ASN A 20 19.67 9.15 0.59
C ASN A 20 18.42 8.37 0.19
N ILE A 21 17.55 8.99 -0.59
CA ILE A 21 16.34 8.36 -1.14
C ILE A 21 16.76 7.46 -2.31
N THR A 22 16.70 6.14 -2.13
CA THR A 22 16.87 5.20 -3.26
C THR A 22 15.63 5.31 -4.17
N PRO A 23 15.79 5.64 -5.48
CA PRO A 23 14.67 5.63 -6.41
C PRO A 23 14.11 4.21 -6.57
N MET A 24 12.82 4.13 -6.88
CA MET A 24 12.16 2.86 -7.16
C MET A 24 12.73 2.21 -8.43
N ASP A 25 12.98 0.91 -8.38
CA ASP A 25 13.34 0.12 -9.57
C ASP A 25 12.07 -0.16 -10.38
N THR A 26 11.82 0.67 -11.39
CA THR A 26 10.64 0.62 -12.25
C THR A 26 10.59 -0.64 -13.10
N ASP A 27 11.75 -1.16 -13.54
CA ASP A 27 11.83 -2.33 -14.43
C ASP A 27 11.40 -3.60 -13.69
N ILE A 28 11.84 -3.75 -12.44
CA ILE A 28 11.38 -4.82 -11.56
C ILE A 28 9.89 -4.67 -11.23
N ALA A 29 9.38 -3.44 -11.11
CA ALA A 29 7.96 -3.19 -10.88
C ALA A 29 7.10 -3.60 -12.09
N HIS A 30 7.49 -3.24 -13.32
CA HIS A 30 6.78 -3.61 -14.54
C HIS A 30 6.75 -5.14 -14.78
N GLU A 31 7.85 -5.86 -14.52
CA GLU A 31 7.88 -7.32 -14.64
C GLU A 31 6.99 -8.04 -13.61
N ARG A 32 6.70 -7.41 -12.47
CA ARG A 32 5.81 -7.97 -11.43
C ARG A 32 4.34 -7.88 -11.82
N VAL A 33 3.96 -6.82 -12.51
CA VAL A 33 2.58 -6.62 -13.00
C VAL A 33 2.16 -7.76 -13.93
N LYS A 34 3.12 -8.35 -14.65
CA LYS A 34 2.87 -9.50 -15.53
C LYS A 34 2.60 -10.81 -14.78
N LYS A 35 2.87 -10.89 -13.47
CA LYS A 35 2.79 -12.13 -12.66
C LYS A 35 1.76 -12.05 -11.53
N LEU A 36 0.88 -11.06 -11.55
CA LEU A 36 0.02 -10.76 -10.41
C LEU A 36 -1.04 -11.83 -10.13
N PRO A 37 -1.41 -12.04 -8.86
CA PRO A 37 -2.50 -12.94 -8.50
C PRO A 37 -3.85 -12.43 -9.04
N GLU A 38 -4.72 -13.36 -9.43
CA GLU A 38 -6.12 -13.08 -9.75
C GLU A 38 -6.91 -12.65 -8.49
N GLY A 39 -8.03 -11.94 -8.66
CA GLY A 39 -8.94 -11.57 -7.57
C GLY A 39 -9.11 -10.07 -7.31
N TYR A 40 -9.54 -9.69 -6.11
CA TYR A 40 -9.97 -8.34 -5.75
C TYR A 40 -8.89 -7.25 -5.92
N THR A 41 -7.61 -7.61 -5.78
CA THR A 41 -6.49 -6.69 -6.00
C THR A 41 -6.44 -6.18 -7.44
N LYS A 42 -6.68 -7.05 -8.43
CA LYS A 42 -6.72 -6.66 -9.84
C LYS A 42 -7.88 -5.70 -10.12
N THR A 43 -9.03 -5.92 -9.50
CA THR A 43 -10.19 -5.02 -9.60
C THR A 43 -9.84 -3.63 -9.04
N LEU A 44 -9.20 -3.58 -7.87
CA LEU A 44 -8.84 -2.31 -7.24
C LEU A 44 -7.82 -1.52 -8.08
N VAL A 45 -6.80 -2.19 -8.63
CA VAL A 45 -5.82 -1.51 -9.49
C VAL A 45 -6.43 -1.02 -10.81
N LYS A 46 -7.33 -1.81 -11.42
CA LYS A 46 -8.09 -1.36 -12.59
C LYS A 46 -8.94 -0.14 -12.29
N SER A 47 -9.64 -0.14 -11.15
CA SER A 47 -10.42 1.01 -10.70
C SER A 47 -9.54 2.24 -10.47
N LEU A 48 -8.31 2.05 -9.94
CA LEU A 48 -7.36 3.14 -9.75
C LEU A 48 -6.88 3.73 -11.09
N ALA A 49 -6.55 2.89 -12.08
CA ALA A 49 -6.21 3.34 -13.43
C ALA A 49 -7.38 4.10 -14.08
N TYR A 50 -8.60 3.59 -13.92
CA TYR A 50 -9.82 4.22 -14.45
C TYR A 50 -10.14 5.57 -13.80
N ALA A 51 -9.81 5.75 -12.52
CA ALA A 51 -10.02 7.01 -11.81
C ALA A 51 -9.07 8.12 -12.29
N PHE A 52 -7.88 7.76 -12.80
CA PHE A 52 -6.86 8.69 -13.27
C PHE A 52 -6.29 8.31 -14.64
N PRO A 53 -7.11 8.25 -15.71
CA PRO A 53 -6.71 7.68 -16.99
C PRO A 53 -5.58 8.48 -17.67
N ASP A 54 -5.50 9.79 -17.39
CA ASP A 54 -4.46 10.68 -17.93
C ASP A 54 -3.12 10.59 -17.17
N LYS A 55 -3.10 9.92 -16.00
CA LYS A 55 -1.91 9.81 -15.13
C LYS A 55 -1.44 8.37 -14.95
N LEU A 56 -2.36 7.42 -15.05
CA LEU A 56 -2.15 5.98 -14.87
C LEU A 56 -2.66 5.28 -16.13
N SER A 57 -2.02 5.59 -17.26
CA SER A 57 -2.44 5.12 -18.58
C SER A 57 -2.23 3.62 -18.80
N ASP A 58 -1.38 3.00 -17.97
CA ASP A 58 -1.16 1.56 -17.95
C ASP A 58 -1.53 0.98 -16.57
N GLU A 59 -2.04 -0.26 -16.56
CA GLU A 59 -2.31 -1.02 -15.32
C GLU A 59 -1.03 -1.16 -14.48
N SER A 60 0.14 -1.13 -15.11
CA SER A 60 1.42 -1.20 -14.42
C SER A 60 1.72 0.02 -13.56
N ASP A 61 1.44 1.23 -14.04
CA ASP A 61 1.60 2.47 -13.28
C ASP A 61 0.66 2.50 -12.07
N ALA A 62 -0.60 2.09 -12.27
CA ALA A 62 -1.57 1.98 -11.19
C ALA A 62 -1.13 0.93 -10.14
N TYR A 63 -0.49 -0.15 -10.59
CA TYR A 63 0.08 -1.14 -9.68
C TYR A 63 1.22 -0.59 -8.85
N MET A 64 2.07 0.24 -9.43
CA MET A 64 3.18 0.88 -8.73
C MET A 64 2.68 1.80 -7.63
N VAL A 65 1.63 2.58 -7.89
CA VAL A 65 0.97 3.41 -6.88
C VAL A 65 0.38 2.54 -5.76
N PHE A 66 -0.31 1.46 -6.12
CA PHE A 66 -0.88 0.54 -5.14
C PHE A 66 0.20 -0.11 -4.26
N ASP A 67 1.31 -0.55 -4.84
CA ASP A 67 2.45 -1.13 -4.12
C ASP A 67 3.13 -0.10 -3.20
N ALA A 68 3.29 1.13 -3.67
CA ALA A 68 3.82 2.21 -2.85
C ALA A 68 2.93 2.48 -1.63
N MET A 69 1.61 2.53 -1.79
CA MET A 69 0.67 2.68 -0.67
C MET A 69 0.79 1.55 0.35
N LYS A 70 0.85 0.28 -0.09
CA LYS A 70 1.07 -0.87 0.81
C LYS A 70 2.37 -0.75 1.59
N ALA A 71 3.44 -0.32 0.94
CA ALA A 71 4.74 -0.14 1.57
C ALA A 71 4.71 0.96 2.64
N VAL A 72 4.04 2.09 2.36
CA VAL A 72 3.84 3.18 3.32
C VAL A 72 3.05 2.69 4.54
N ILE A 73 1.88 2.09 4.34
CA ILE A 73 1.03 1.56 5.42
C ILE A 73 1.82 0.57 6.28
N THR A 74 2.52 -0.38 5.65
CA THR A 74 3.33 -1.37 6.34
C THR A 74 4.40 -0.73 7.20
N ASN A 75 5.08 0.30 6.70
CA ASN A 75 6.19 0.92 7.40
C ASN A 75 5.73 1.65 8.66
N VAL A 76 4.64 2.42 8.55
CA VAL A 76 4.03 3.12 9.70
C VAL A 76 3.66 2.09 10.79
N LEU A 77 2.97 1.01 10.42
CA LEU A 77 2.56 -0.04 11.36
C LEU A 77 3.75 -0.79 11.97
N LYS A 78 4.83 -1.05 11.22
CA LYS A 78 6.04 -1.69 11.76
C LYS A 78 6.68 -0.87 12.87
N ASN A 79 6.66 0.45 12.73
CA ASN A 79 7.18 1.39 13.72
C ASN A 79 6.29 1.50 14.96
N GLY A 80 5.08 0.93 14.92
CA GLY A 80 4.10 1.03 16.01
C GLY A 80 3.28 2.31 15.98
N ASP A 81 3.41 3.07 14.89
CA ASP A 81 2.63 4.27 14.65
C ASP A 81 1.23 3.92 14.09
N VAL A 82 0.35 4.91 14.12
CA VAL A 82 -1.01 4.83 13.62
C VAL A 82 -1.09 5.45 12.23
N ILE A 83 -1.85 4.82 11.32
CA ILE A 83 -2.19 5.41 10.03
C ILE A 83 -3.69 5.63 9.95
N GLU A 84 -4.07 6.89 9.78
CA GLU A 84 -5.44 7.30 9.52
C GLU A 84 -5.61 7.57 8.03
N LEU A 85 -6.60 6.90 7.43
CA LEU A 85 -7.07 7.19 6.08
C LEU A 85 -8.44 7.84 6.22
N GLU A 86 -8.49 9.16 6.06
CA GLU A 86 -9.72 9.95 6.18
C GLU A 86 -10.84 9.37 5.31
N GLY A 87 -12.04 9.22 5.90
CA GLY A 87 -13.20 8.61 5.24
C GLY A 87 -13.17 7.09 5.14
N LEU A 88 -12.07 6.42 5.50
CA LEU A 88 -11.98 4.95 5.57
C LEU A 88 -11.87 4.49 7.03
N GLY A 89 -10.78 4.81 7.70
CA GLY A 89 -10.56 4.38 9.08
C GLY A 89 -9.11 4.48 9.51
N GLU A 90 -8.88 3.97 10.72
CA GLU A 90 -7.59 3.94 11.38
C GLU A 90 -7.03 2.52 11.37
N PHE A 91 -5.75 2.36 11.00
CA PHE A 91 -4.98 1.15 11.28
C PHE A 91 -3.97 1.43 12.39
N ARG A 92 -3.91 0.51 13.35
CA ARG A 92 -2.93 0.52 14.43
C ARG A 92 -2.42 -0.87 14.73
N THR A 93 -1.29 -0.97 15.41
CA THR A 93 -0.82 -2.25 15.95
C THR A 93 -1.20 -2.40 17.41
N ASP A 94 -1.83 -3.51 17.77
CA ASP A 94 -2.13 -3.89 19.14
C ASP A 94 -1.24 -5.09 19.56
N PRO A 95 -0.41 -4.95 20.61
CA PRO A 95 0.36 -6.07 21.13
C PRO A 95 -0.55 -7.03 21.91
N ALA A 96 -0.82 -8.21 21.33
CA ALA A 96 -1.55 -9.28 21.99
C ALA A 96 -0.73 -10.58 21.98
N ASN A 97 -0.64 -11.26 23.14
CA ASN A 97 0.05 -12.55 23.28
C ASN A 97 1.50 -12.58 22.74
N GLY A 98 2.26 -11.48 22.92
CA GLY A 98 3.65 -11.38 22.47
C GLY A 98 3.82 -11.23 20.95
N ARG A 99 2.74 -11.00 20.19
CA ARG A 99 2.77 -10.65 18.77
C ARG A 99 2.06 -9.32 18.53
N LYS A 100 2.54 -8.55 17.55
CA LYS A 100 1.83 -7.35 17.09
C LYS A 100 0.73 -7.77 16.11
N HIS A 101 -0.51 -7.38 16.39
CA HIS A 101 -1.65 -7.57 15.49
C HIS A 101 -2.06 -6.24 14.87
N VAL A 102 -2.44 -6.23 13.60
CA VAL A 102 -3.01 -5.04 12.96
C VAL A 102 -4.50 -5.00 13.24
N VAL A 103 -4.98 -3.88 13.76
CA VAL A 103 -6.40 -3.60 14.01
C VAL A 103 -6.82 -2.48 13.09
N PHE A 104 -7.95 -2.67 12.40
CA PHE A 104 -8.62 -1.64 11.63
C PHE A 104 -9.88 -1.19 12.37
N THR A 105 -10.04 0.12 12.54
CA THR A 105 -11.26 0.73 13.09
C THR A 105 -11.86 1.62 12.02
N PRO A 106 -13.03 1.28 11.45
CA PRO A 106 -13.64 2.06 10.40
C PRO A 106 -14.06 3.44 10.93
N THR A 107 -14.01 4.45 10.06
CA THR A 107 -14.68 5.71 10.35
C THR A 107 -16.19 5.52 10.24
N ARG A 108 -16.94 6.38 10.95
CA ARG A 108 -18.40 6.44 10.79
C ARG A 108 -18.82 6.70 9.35
N ALA A 109 -18.07 7.52 8.60
CA ALA A 109 -18.37 7.78 7.19
C ALA A 109 -18.35 6.51 6.33
N LEU A 110 -17.40 5.60 6.58
CA LEU A 110 -17.36 4.30 5.90
C LEU A 110 -18.54 3.41 6.32
N GLU A 111 -18.88 3.38 7.61
CA GLU A 111 -20.04 2.62 8.09
C GLU A 111 -21.35 3.12 7.50
N ASP A 112 -21.56 4.44 7.48
CA ASP A 112 -22.76 5.06 6.90
C ASP A 112 -22.85 4.73 5.40
N ALA A 113 -21.77 4.89 4.63
CA ALA A 113 -21.74 4.62 3.18
C ALA A 113 -22.01 3.15 2.80
N VAL A 114 -21.74 2.20 3.68
CA VAL A 114 -22.02 0.76 3.45
C VAL A 114 -23.47 0.39 3.75
N ASN A 115 -24.16 1.18 4.59
CA ASN A 115 -25.53 0.92 5.00
C ASN A 115 -26.59 1.72 4.20
N GLU A 116 -26.16 2.49 3.18
CA GLU A 116 -27.01 3.15 2.17
C GLU A 116 -27.44 2.18 1.06
#